data_AF-A0A7D5M748-F1
#
_entry.id   AF-A0A7D5M748-F1
#
_cell.length_a   1.000
_cell.length_b   1.000
_cell.length_c   1.000
_cell.angle_alpha   90.00
_cell.angle_beta   90.00
_cell.angle_gamma   90.00
#
_symmetry.space_group_name_H-M   'P 1'
#
loop_
_entity.id
_entity.type
_entity.pdbx_description
1 polymer ?
#
loop_
_entity_poly.entity_id
_entity_poly.type
_entity_poly.pdbx_seq_one_letter_code
_entity_poly.pdbx_strand_id
1 'polypeptide(L)'
;MRLGSNTTDEFMKDLGEKSQKISEIFQKNIERITKPTSVNVMLGDTTVTEQTTFDPEGIKTFYSKIMNSLPDWKTSGISMTSDEDLRRIFVKLEKQAGNYVLLWHMSLQYHALLYYKVSIEVQKIQKELADLLDSTMDKEKELAEMTDSMIKEKLESLGFKDVDEQKLFEVLFENDQMREKIVEDVSGKTDFDFKAKAERKKELFKELDNLLVETYQTTSVLLDESKLIGGEEGCLCTFDLDYIKKKSRESIFDPRRMSVETKELVTKSLNEIINALSD
;
A
#
# COMPACT_ATOMS: atom_id res chain seq x y z
N MET A 1 17.83 -24.54 -7.73
CA MET A 1 17.90 -24.30 -9.19
C MET A 1 16.54 -23.86 -9.67
N ARG A 2 16.45 -22.70 -10.33
CA ARG A 2 15.20 -22.18 -10.90
C ARG A 2 14.80 -22.95 -12.16
N LEU A 3 13.60 -23.50 -12.18
CA LEU A 3 13.04 -24.12 -13.40
C LEU A 3 12.78 -23.02 -14.45
N GLY A 4 12.97 -23.37 -15.73
CA GLY A 4 12.86 -22.41 -16.85
C GLY A 4 14.13 -21.59 -17.10
N SER A 5 15.18 -21.76 -16.31
CA SER A 5 16.49 -21.17 -16.60
C SER A 5 17.20 -21.87 -17.76
N ASN A 6 18.06 -21.14 -18.49
CA ASN A 6 18.87 -21.72 -19.57
C ASN A 6 19.71 -22.90 -19.07
N THR A 7 19.51 -24.07 -19.68
CA THR A 7 20.19 -25.32 -19.30
C THR A 7 20.42 -26.22 -20.52
N THR A 8 21.49 -27.01 -20.48
CA THR A 8 21.79 -28.03 -21.49
C THR A 8 21.25 -29.42 -21.12
N ASP A 9 20.80 -29.61 -19.88
CA ASP A 9 20.24 -30.87 -19.39
C ASP A 9 18.80 -31.08 -19.88
N GLU A 10 18.52 -32.20 -20.53
CA GLU A 10 17.21 -32.50 -21.13
C GLU A 10 16.09 -32.62 -20.09
N PHE A 11 16.37 -33.20 -18.93
CA PHE A 11 15.38 -33.32 -17.87
C PHE A 11 15.00 -31.94 -17.32
N MET A 12 15.97 -31.07 -17.08
CA MET A 12 15.70 -29.70 -16.66
C MET A 12 14.97 -28.86 -17.72
N LYS A 13 15.17 -29.15 -19.02
CA LYS A 13 14.40 -28.52 -20.11
C LYS A 13 12.92 -28.94 -20.05
N ASP A 14 12.62 -30.23 -19.90
CA ASP A 14 11.23 -30.72 -19.73
C ASP A 14 10.55 -30.09 -18.50
N LEU A 15 11.26 -30.02 -17.37
CA LEU A 15 10.75 -29.33 -16.18
C LEU A 15 10.51 -27.84 -16.44
N GLY A 16 11.37 -27.19 -17.24
CA GLY A 16 11.22 -25.81 -17.68
C GLY A 16 9.93 -25.59 -18.48
N GLU A 17 9.69 -26.40 -19.49
CA GLU A 17 8.47 -26.35 -20.31
C GLU A 17 7.20 -26.57 -19.47
N LYS A 18 7.23 -27.52 -18.53
CA LYS A 18 6.12 -27.76 -17.59
C LYS A 18 5.90 -26.57 -16.68
N SER A 19 6.97 -25.98 -16.14
CA SER A 19 6.88 -24.79 -15.28
C SER A 19 6.30 -23.60 -16.03
N GLN A 20 6.67 -23.40 -17.29
CA GLN A 20 6.11 -22.36 -18.14
C GLN A 20 4.61 -22.58 -18.37
N LYS A 21 4.21 -23.80 -18.73
CA LYS A 21 2.80 -24.15 -18.89
C LYS A 21 1.99 -23.88 -17.62
N ILE A 22 2.53 -24.21 -16.45
CA ILE A 22 1.89 -23.89 -15.17
C ILE A 22 1.74 -22.38 -14.99
N SER A 23 2.80 -21.61 -15.22
CA SER A 23 2.76 -20.15 -15.10
C SER A 23 1.74 -19.52 -16.05
N GLU A 24 1.58 -20.03 -17.27
CA GLU A 24 0.55 -19.57 -18.22
C GLU A 24 -0.89 -19.86 -17.75
N ILE A 25 -1.14 -21.05 -17.19
CA ILE A 25 -2.46 -21.41 -16.64
C ILE A 25 -2.77 -20.56 -15.40
N PHE A 26 -1.77 -20.38 -14.53
CA PHE A 26 -1.87 -19.51 -13.37
C PHE A 26 -2.20 -18.07 -13.78
N GLN A 27 -1.47 -17.52 -14.75
CA GLN A 27 -1.67 -16.17 -15.26
C GLN A 27 -3.10 -15.95 -15.76
N LYS A 28 -3.64 -16.89 -16.55
CA LYS A 28 -5.03 -16.83 -17.05
C LYS A 28 -6.06 -16.87 -15.94
N ASN A 29 -5.81 -17.66 -14.88
CA ASN A 29 -6.67 -17.69 -13.71
C ASN A 29 -6.65 -16.35 -12.97
N ILE A 30 -5.46 -15.76 -12.77
CA ILE A 30 -5.32 -14.42 -12.18
C ILE A 30 -6.09 -13.40 -13.02
N GLU A 31 -5.87 -13.34 -14.34
CA GLU A 31 -6.58 -12.43 -15.24
C GLU A 31 -8.12 -12.53 -15.11
N ARG A 32 -8.65 -13.76 -15.00
CA ARG A 32 -10.08 -14.00 -14.80
C ARG A 32 -10.57 -13.50 -13.44
N ILE A 33 -9.81 -13.72 -12.38
CA ILE A 33 -10.19 -13.38 -11.00
C ILE A 33 -10.05 -11.87 -10.76
N THR A 34 -9.02 -11.25 -11.31
CA THR A 34 -8.75 -9.81 -11.20
C THR A 34 -9.42 -9.00 -12.30
N LYS A 35 -10.49 -9.54 -12.90
CA LYS A 35 -11.23 -8.84 -13.96
C LYS A 35 -11.75 -7.51 -13.40
N PRO A 36 -11.38 -6.35 -14.00
CA PRO A 36 -11.78 -5.07 -13.45
C PRO A 36 -13.30 -4.89 -13.51
N THR A 37 -13.85 -4.37 -12.42
CA THR A 37 -15.24 -3.95 -12.28
C THR A 37 -15.27 -2.45 -12.06
N SER A 38 -16.25 -1.77 -12.64
CA SER A 38 -16.43 -0.34 -12.47
C SER A 38 -17.10 -0.05 -11.11
N VAL A 39 -16.60 0.97 -10.42
CA VAL A 39 -17.17 1.50 -9.18
C VAL A 39 -17.14 3.02 -9.20
N ASN A 40 -18.23 3.65 -8.76
CA ASN A 40 -18.26 5.09 -8.55
C ASN A 40 -17.61 5.44 -7.22
N VAL A 41 -16.69 6.39 -7.24
CA VAL A 41 -16.00 6.92 -6.07
C VAL A 41 -16.02 8.44 -6.09
N MET A 42 -15.75 9.04 -4.94
CA MET A 42 -15.71 10.50 -4.78
C MET A 42 -14.28 10.96 -4.50
N LEU A 43 -13.86 12.02 -5.20
CA LEU A 43 -12.59 12.71 -4.98
C LEU A 43 -12.71 13.71 -3.82
N GLY A 44 -11.57 14.25 -3.36
CA GLY A 44 -11.55 15.23 -2.25
C GLY A 44 -12.28 16.54 -2.56
N ASP A 45 -12.40 16.90 -3.83
CA ASP A 45 -13.18 18.05 -4.31
C ASP A 45 -14.69 17.74 -4.45
N THR A 46 -15.13 16.57 -3.97
CA THR A 46 -16.50 16.03 -4.06
C THR A 46 -16.97 15.62 -5.46
N THR A 47 -16.10 15.65 -6.46
CA THR A 47 -16.41 15.17 -7.81
C THR A 47 -16.58 13.65 -7.78
N VAL A 48 -17.68 13.16 -8.38
CA VAL A 48 -17.91 11.72 -8.56
C VAL A 48 -17.22 11.27 -9.85
N THR A 49 -16.38 10.25 -9.74
CA THR A 49 -15.66 9.65 -10.87
C THR A 49 -15.84 8.14 -10.87
N GLU A 50 -15.74 7.54 -12.05
CA GLU A 50 -15.74 6.10 -12.23
C GLU A 50 -14.30 5.59 -12.15
N GLN A 51 -14.06 4.58 -11.31
CA GLN A 51 -12.77 3.89 -11.19
C GLN A 51 -12.95 2.40 -11.41
N THR A 52 -11.87 1.71 -11.73
CA THR A 52 -11.86 0.25 -11.83
C THR A 52 -11.26 -0.37 -10.59
N THR A 53 -11.83 -1.50 -10.17
CA THR A 53 -11.35 -2.28 -9.03
C THR A 53 -11.57 -3.77 -9.26
N PHE A 54 -10.80 -4.62 -8.58
CA PHE A 54 -11.10 -6.04 -8.42
C PHE A 54 -11.28 -6.40 -6.94
N ASP A 55 -11.67 -7.64 -6.64
CA ASP A 55 -11.80 -8.15 -5.27
C ASP A 55 -10.61 -9.07 -4.91
N PRO A 56 -9.71 -8.66 -3.99
CA PRO A 56 -8.59 -9.48 -3.54
C PRO A 56 -9.00 -10.78 -2.82
N GLU A 57 -10.21 -10.89 -2.28
CA GLU A 57 -10.70 -12.12 -1.66
C GLU A 57 -10.83 -13.28 -2.67
N GLY A 58 -11.08 -12.96 -3.93
CA GLY A 58 -11.08 -13.94 -5.02
C GLY A 58 -9.73 -14.66 -5.14
N ILE A 59 -8.63 -13.94 -4.92
CA ILE A 59 -7.26 -14.49 -4.98
C ILE A 59 -6.98 -15.39 -3.78
N LYS A 60 -7.41 -14.97 -2.58
CA LYS A 60 -7.29 -15.81 -1.38
C LYS A 60 -8.07 -17.11 -1.52
N THR A 61 -9.28 -17.02 -2.08
CA THR A 61 -10.12 -18.19 -2.36
C THR A 61 -9.44 -19.11 -3.38
N PHE A 62 -8.88 -18.56 -4.44
CA PHE A 62 -8.14 -19.33 -5.45
C PHE A 62 -6.92 -20.05 -4.86
N TYR A 63 -6.08 -19.35 -4.08
CA TYR A 63 -4.92 -19.97 -3.43
C TYR A 63 -5.33 -21.04 -2.42
N SER A 64 -6.43 -20.81 -1.68
CA SER A 64 -6.98 -21.81 -0.76
C SER A 64 -7.44 -23.07 -1.48
N LYS A 65 -8.11 -22.94 -2.63
CA LYS A 65 -8.50 -24.10 -3.45
C LYS A 65 -7.29 -24.91 -3.90
N ILE A 66 -6.22 -24.25 -4.35
CA ILE A 66 -4.97 -24.93 -4.75
C ILE A 66 -4.34 -25.69 -3.57
N MET A 67 -4.24 -25.05 -2.41
CA MET A 67 -3.67 -25.72 -1.23
C MET A 67 -4.50 -26.95 -0.82
N ASN A 68 -5.83 -26.86 -0.91
CA ASN A 68 -6.73 -27.96 -0.57
C ASN A 68 -6.70 -29.11 -1.58
N SER A 69 -6.43 -28.83 -2.87
CA SER A 69 -6.28 -29.87 -3.90
C SER A 69 -4.91 -30.56 -3.87
N LEU A 70 -3.95 -30.02 -3.11
CA LEU A 70 -2.58 -30.49 -3.02
C LEU A 70 -2.16 -30.80 -1.56
N PRO A 71 -2.81 -31.75 -0.86
CA PRO A 71 -2.60 -32.00 0.57
C PRO A 71 -1.19 -32.50 0.92
N ASP A 72 -0.48 -33.10 -0.04
CA ASP A 72 0.89 -33.59 0.15
C ASP A 72 1.95 -32.45 0.09
N TRP A 73 1.53 -31.23 -0.25
CA TRP A 73 2.41 -30.06 -0.27
C TRP A 73 2.36 -29.34 1.07
N LYS A 74 3.53 -29.05 1.63
CA LYS A 74 3.64 -28.24 2.85
C LYS A 74 3.53 -26.76 2.50
N THR A 75 2.84 -26.00 3.34
CA THR A 75 2.63 -24.56 3.17
C THR A 75 2.55 -23.88 4.53
N SER A 76 2.95 -22.61 4.60
CA SER A 76 2.71 -21.76 5.77
C SER A 76 1.36 -21.03 5.71
N GLY A 77 0.55 -21.31 4.68
CA GLY A 77 -0.69 -20.60 4.39
C GLY A 77 -0.49 -19.36 3.53
N ILE A 78 -1.57 -18.61 3.33
CA ILE A 78 -1.57 -17.37 2.56
C ILE A 78 -0.96 -16.26 3.43
N SER A 79 0.00 -15.54 2.85
CA SER A 79 0.66 -14.40 3.49
C SER A 79 0.34 -13.11 2.74
N MET A 80 0.35 -12.00 3.47
CA MET A 80 0.10 -10.67 2.92
C MET A 80 1.16 -9.67 3.38
N THR A 81 1.50 -8.72 2.52
CA THR A 81 2.28 -7.53 2.88
C THR A 81 1.52 -6.27 2.50
N SER A 82 1.75 -5.21 3.26
CA SER A 82 1.21 -3.87 3.03
C SER A 82 2.30 -2.84 3.23
N ASP A 83 2.80 -2.30 2.13
CA ASP A 83 3.78 -1.21 2.12
C ASP A 83 3.13 -0.01 1.41
N GLU A 84 2.83 1.06 2.16
CA GLU A 84 2.08 2.23 1.69
C GLU A 84 0.79 1.86 0.93
N ASP A 85 0.77 2.01 -0.39
CA ASP A 85 -0.31 1.64 -1.30
C ASP A 85 -0.06 0.27 -1.99
N LEU A 86 1.17 -0.23 -2.02
CA LEU A 86 1.52 -1.52 -2.59
C LEU A 86 1.12 -2.67 -1.66
N ARG A 87 0.43 -3.66 -2.22
CA ARG A 87 -0.04 -4.86 -1.50
C ARG A 87 0.42 -6.10 -2.23
N ARG A 88 0.69 -7.15 -1.45
CA ARG A 88 1.03 -8.47 -2.00
C ARG A 88 0.25 -9.56 -1.30
N ILE A 89 -0.34 -10.48 -2.07
CA ILE A 89 -0.87 -11.75 -1.58
C ILE A 89 -0.01 -12.85 -2.18
N PHE A 90 0.56 -13.72 -1.34
CA PHE A 90 1.45 -14.77 -1.82
C PHE A 90 1.34 -16.04 -0.98
N VAL A 91 1.74 -17.15 -1.59
CA VAL A 91 1.84 -18.45 -0.95
C VAL A 91 3.06 -19.19 -1.46
N LYS A 92 3.73 -19.90 -0.54
CA LYS A 92 4.88 -20.75 -0.83
C LYS A 92 4.53 -22.18 -0.44
N LEU A 93 4.60 -23.09 -1.40
CA LEU A 93 4.40 -24.51 -1.20
C LEU A 93 5.71 -25.26 -1.41
N GLU A 94 5.91 -26.34 -0.66
CA GLU A 94 7.04 -27.23 -0.84
C GLU A 94 6.65 -28.70 -0.81
N LYS A 95 7.24 -29.51 -1.69
CA LYS A 95 7.05 -30.97 -1.74
C LYS A 95 8.40 -31.66 -1.83
N GLN A 96 8.58 -32.67 -0.98
CA GLN A 96 9.81 -33.46 -0.96
C GLN A 96 9.74 -34.58 -2.00
N ALA A 97 10.79 -34.72 -2.80
CA ALA A 97 10.98 -35.80 -3.76
C ALA A 97 12.36 -36.45 -3.51
N GLY A 98 12.38 -37.51 -2.70
CA GLY A 98 13.63 -38.15 -2.26
C GLY A 98 14.52 -37.17 -1.49
N ASN A 99 15.75 -36.97 -1.98
CA ASN A 99 16.70 -36.00 -1.43
C ASN A 99 16.56 -34.61 -2.05
N TYR A 100 15.43 -34.28 -2.69
CA TYR A 100 15.18 -33.00 -3.31
C TYR A 100 13.90 -32.38 -2.77
N VAL A 101 13.79 -31.04 -2.87
CA VAL A 101 12.58 -30.29 -2.52
C VAL A 101 12.21 -29.43 -3.71
N LEU A 102 10.98 -29.62 -4.19
CA LEU A 102 10.35 -28.73 -5.14
C LEU A 102 9.65 -27.62 -4.37
N LEU A 103 10.00 -26.38 -4.67
CA LEU A 103 9.44 -25.17 -4.11
C LEU A 103 8.59 -24.50 -5.19
N TRP A 104 7.41 -24.05 -4.80
CA TRP A 104 6.52 -23.30 -5.66
C TRP A 104 6.11 -22.01 -4.96
N HIS A 105 6.32 -20.88 -5.63
CA HIS A 105 5.95 -19.57 -5.12
C HIS A 105 4.98 -18.90 -6.09
N MET A 106 3.79 -18.60 -5.57
CA MET A 106 2.75 -17.81 -6.24
C MET A 106 2.57 -16.48 -5.53
N SER A 107 2.42 -15.41 -6.30
CA SER A 107 2.17 -14.07 -5.77
C SER A 107 1.31 -13.25 -6.72
N LEU A 108 0.50 -12.36 -6.15
CA LEU A 108 -0.11 -11.22 -6.83
C LEU A 108 0.32 -9.95 -6.10
N GLN A 109 0.74 -8.95 -6.86
CA GLN A 109 1.11 -7.62 -6.39
C GLN A 109 0.22 -6.57 -7.05
N TYR A 110 -0.37 -5.70 -6.24
CA TYR A 110 -1.44 -4.77 -6.64
C TYR A 110 -1.38 -3.47 -5.81
N HIS A 111 -1.85 -2.35 -6.36
CA HIS A 111 -2.01 -1.09 -5.63
C HIS A 111 -3.38 -0.98 -4.97
N ALA A 112 -3.43 -0.42 -3.77
CA ALA A 112 -4.63 -0.03 -3.04
C ALA A 112 -4.72 1.51 -3.05
N LEU A 113 -5.66 2.04 -3.82
CA LEU A 113 -5.90 3.47 -3.96
C LEU A 113 -7.07 3.90 -3.08
N LEU A 114 -6.91 5.02 -2.37
CA LEU A 114 -7.91 5.55 -1.46
C LEU A 114 -8.78 6.62 -2.13
N TYR A 115 -10.09 6.45 -1.99
CA TYR A 115 -11.10 7.41 -2.41
C TYR A 115 -12.17 7.58 -1.33
N TYR A 116 -13.04 8.58 -1.45
CA TYR A 116 -14.20 8.69 -0.60
C TYR A 116 -15.39 7.89 -1.16
N LYS A 117 -16.23 7.39 -0.25
CA LYS A 117 -17.55 6.87 -0.59
C LYS A 117 -18.37 7.95 -1.27
N VAL A 118 -19.16 7.58 -2.27
CA VAL A 118 -20.16 8.48 -2.86
C VAL A 118 -21.27 8.69 -1.84
N SER A 119 -21.13 9.73 -1.00
CA SER A 119 -22.04 10.04 0.09
C SER A 119 -22.21 11.55 0.24
N ILE A 120 -23.44 11.95 0.57
CA ILE A 120 -23.76 13.34 0.91
C ILE A 120 -23.03 13.78 2.19
N GLU A 121 -22.66 12.85 3.07
CA GLU A 121 -21.91 13.14 4.30
C GLU A 121 -20.51 13.69 3.99
N VAL A 122 -19.83 13.11 3.00
CA VAL A 122 -18.53 13.62 2.52
C VAL A 122 -18.68 15.06 2.04
N GLN A 123 -19.71 15.37 1.26
CA GLN A 123 -19.96 16.72 0.77
C GLN A 123 -20.22 17.71 1.91
N LYS A 124 -21.00 17.30 2.92
CA LYS A 124 -21.28 18.14 4.10
C LYS A 124 -20.01 18.44 4.88
N ILE A 125 -19.19 17.42 5.14
CA ILE A 125 -17.95 17.57 5.89
C ILE A 125 -16.96 18.45 5.11
N GLN A 126 -16.79 18.21 3.81
CA GLN A 126 -15.91 19.03 2.95
C GLN A 126 -16.37 20.49 2.90
N LYS A 127 -17.69 20.73 2.84
CA LYS A 127 -18.24 22.08 2.92
C LYS A 127 -17.95 22.74 4.27
N GLU A 128 -18.18 22.03 5.38
CA GLU A 128 -17.88 22.56 6.72
C GLU A 128 -16.38 22.87 6.88
N LEU A 129 -15.51 22.01 6.35
CA LEU A 129 -14.06 22.25 6.32
C LEU A 129 -13.72 23.50 5.52
N ALA A 130 -14.32 23.72 4.35
CA ALA A 130 -14.12 24.93 3.56
C ALA A 130 -14.59 26.19 4.33
N ASP A 131 -15.79 26.16 4.90
CA ASP A 131 -16.34 27.25 5.71
C ASP A 131 -15.43 27.57 6.93
N LEU A 132 -14.85 26.53 7.56
CA LEU A 132 -13.89 26.69 8.66
C LEU A 132 -12.58 27.32 8.20
N LEU A 133 -12.06 26.94 7.03
CA LEU A 133 -10.83 27.50 6.47
C LEU A 133 -11.02 28.97 6.11
N ASP A 134 -12.09 29.29 5.39
CA ASP A 134 -12.42 30.67 4.98
C ASP A 134 -12.60 31.57 6.20
N SER A 135 -13.41 31.13 7.17
CA SER A 135 -13.64 31.90 8.40
C SER A 135 -12.40 32.05 9.28
N THR A 136 -11.49 31.07 9.27
CA THR A 136 -10.22 31.17 10.01
C THR A 136 -9.25 32.11 9.31
N MET A 137 -9.13 32.06 7.99
CA MET A 137 -8.24 32.95 7.22
C MET A 137 -8.59 34.42 7.41
N ASP A 138 -9.89 34.76 7.30
CA ASP A 138 -10.35 36.13 7.50
C ASP A 138 -10.06 36.62 8.93
N LYS A 139 -10.29 35.76 9.93
CA LYS A 139 -10.06 36.10 11.34
C LYS A 139 -8.59 36.15 11.73
N GLU A 140 -7.74 35.32 11.13
CA GLU A 140 -6.27 35.41 11.29
C GLU A 140 -5.75 36.73 10.74
N LYS A 141 -6.29 37.21 9.61
CA LYS A 141 -5.93 38.51 9.04
C LYS A 141 -6.39 39.67 9.93
N GLU A 142 -7.64 39.66 10.39
CA GLU A 142 -8.14 40.66 11.35
C GLU A 142 -7.32 40.65 12.64
N LEU A 143 -6.95 39.47 13.15
CA LEU A 143 -6.13 39.31 14.34
C LEU A 143 -4.73 39.88 14.14
N ALA A 144 -4.10 39.65 12.99
CA ALA A 144 -2.80 40.19 12.65
C ALA A 144 -2.84 41.73 12.60
N GLU A 145 -3.79 42.32 11.87
CA GLU A 145 -3.96 43.78 11.77
C GLU A 145 -4.25 44.42 13.15
N MET A 146 -5.08 43.77 13.97
CA MET A 146 -5.37 44.23 15.33
C MET A 146 -4.14 44.13 16.24
N THR A 147 -3.38 43.04 16.13
CA THR A 147 -2.16 42.81 16.93
C THR A 147 -1.09 43.84 16.57
N ASP A 148 -0.87 44.08 15.28
CA ASP A 148 0.08 45.10 14.79
C ASP A 148 -0.29 46.50 15.29
N SER A 149 -1.59 46.84 15.24
CA SER A 149 -2.09 48.12 15.74
C SER A 149 -1.87 48.27 17.26
N MET A 150 -2.17 47.23 18.05
CA MET A 150 -1.96 47.24 19.50
C MET A 150 -0.48 47.30 19.88
N ILE A 151 0.37 46.56 19.15
CA ILE A 151 1.82 46.62 19.31
C ILE A 151 2.30 48.06 19.09
N LYS A 152 1.86 48.69 18.01
CA LYS A 152 2.22 50.07 17.68
C LYS A 152 1.75 51.06 18.75
N GLU A 153 0.50 50.99 19.19
CA GLU A 153 -0.04 51.84 20.26
C GLU A 153 0.74 51.69 21.57
N LYS A 154 1.05 50.45 21.98
CA LYS A 154 1.84 50.21 23.19
C LYS A 154 3.26 50.76 23.07
N LEU A 155 3.91 50.58 21.93
CA LEU A 155 5.27 51.08 21.69
C LEU A 155 5.31 52.63 21.66
N GLU A 156 4.32 53.27 21.04
CA GLU A 156 4.16 54.72 21.08
C GLU A 156 3.92 55.23 22.51
N SER A 157 3.10 54.52 23.31
CA SER A 157 2.82 54.88 24.71
C SER A 157 4.05 54.78 25.62
N LEU A 158 5.00 53.91 25.28
CA LEU A 158 6.27 53.74 25.99
C LEU A 158 7.35 54.73 25.52
N GLY A 159 7.01 55.65 24.60
CA GLY A 159 7.89 56.72 24.13
C GLY A 159 8.74 56.36 22.90
N PHE A 160 8.51 55.21 22.26
CA PHE A 160 9.20 54.81 21.04
C PHE A 160 8.51 55.43 19.80
N LYS A 161 8.62 56.75 19.62
CA LYS A 161 8.26 57.42 18.35
C LYS A 161 9.45 57.38 17.39
N ASP A 162 9.19 57.04 16.12
CA ASP A 162 10.19 56.99 15.02
C ASP A 162 11.32 55.96 15.17
N VAL A 163 11.02 54.80 15.76
CA VAL A 163 11.98 53.69 15.91
C VAL A 163 11.90 52.75 14.70
N ASP A 164 13.04 52.32 14.19
CA ASP A 164 13.14 51.36 13.08
C ASP A 164 12.59 49.97 13.50
N GLU A 165 11.92 49.29 12.57
CA GLU A 165 11.26 47.98 12.73
C GLU A 165 12.15 46.94 13.43
N GLN A 166 13.47 46.97 13.18
CA GLN A 166 14.43 46.05 13.79
C GLN A 166 14.57 46.26 15.31
N LYS A 167 14.66 47.51 15.77
CA LYS A 167 14.71 47.83 17.21
C LYS A 167 13.38 47.56 17.92
N LEU A 168 12.26 47.73 17.21
CA LEU A 168 10.93 47.40 17.74
C LEU A 168 10.79 45.90 17.96
N PHE A 169 11.30 45.08 17.03
CA PHE A 169 11.34 43.63 17.19
C PHE A 169 12.24 43.20 18.37
N GLU A 170 13.42 43.79 18.51
CA GLU A 170 14.34 43.51 19.64
C GLU A 170 13.67 43.81 20.99
N VAL A 171 13.01 44.97 21.15
CA VAL A 171 12.29 45.33 22.39
C VAL A 171 11.15 44.37 22.72
N LEU A 172 10.37 43.97 21.71
CA LEU A 172 9.33 42.95 21.87
C LEU A 172 9.91 41.59 22.23
N PHE A 173 11.04 41.19 21.62
CA PHE A 173 11.68 39.90 21.84
C PHE A 173 12.40 39.80 23.19
N GLU A 174 12.91 40.90 23.72
CA GLU A 174 13.60 40.93 25.01
C GLU A 174 12.65 41.07 26.22
N ASN A 175 11.40 41.53 26.00
CA ASN A 175 10.45 41.78 27.09
C ASN A 175 9.29 40.77 27.13
N ASP A 176 9.52 39.65 27.84
CA ASP A 176 8.56 38.56 28.01
C ASP A 176 7.21 39.02 28.59
N GLN A 177 7.25 39.90 29.60
CA GLN A 177 6.04 40.43 30.25
C GLN A 177 5.18 41.28 29.29
N MET A 178 5.84 42.04 28.40
CA MET A 178 5.14 42.83 27.39
C MET A 178 4.46 41.94 26.36
N ARG A 179 5.13 40.86 25.92
CA ARG A 179 4.54 39.87 25.00
C ARG A 179 3.35 39.15 25.62
N GLU A 180 3.48 38.65 26.84
CA GLU A 180 2.39 37.98 27.55
C GLU A 180 1.17 38.90 27.68
N LYS A 181 1.37 40.16 28.05
CA LYS A 181 0.28 41.14 28.16
C LYS A 181 -0.35 41.48 26.81
N ILE A 182 0.42 41.52 25.72
CA ILE A 182 -0.12 41.70 24.36
C ILE A 182 -0.97 40.48 23.97
N VAL A 183 -0.48 39.27 24.22
CA VAL A 183 -1.22 38.03 23.96
C VAL A 183 -2.53 37.98 24.76
N GLU A 184 -2.51 38.34 26.05
CA GLU A 184 -3.71 38.44 26.87
C GLU A 184 -4.71 39.49 26.33
N ASP A 185 -4.24 40.71 26.06
CA ASP A 185 -5.08 41.80 25.53
C ASP A 185 -5.67 41.46 24.15
N VAL A 186 -4.94 40.72 23.32
CA VAL A 186 -5.38 40.27 21.99
C VAL A 186 -6.39 39.12 22.13
N SER A 187 -6.11 38.13 22.98
CA SER A 187 -6.99 36.99 23.23
C SER A 187 -8.34 37.39 23.85
N GLY A 188 -8.37 38.45 24.66
CA GLY A 188 -9.59 39.00 25.26
C GLY A 188 -10.40 39.92 24.35
N LYS A 189 -9.91 40.24 23.14
CA LYS A 189 -10.59 41.12 22.16
C LYS A 189 -11.10 40.40 20.92
N THR A 190 -10.89 39.09 20.82
CA THR A 190 -11.47 38.26 19.76
C THR A 190 -12.44 37.25 20.35
N ASP A 191 -13.69 37.26 19.87
CA ASP A 191 -14.69 36.25 20.22
C ASP A 191 -14.49 34.95 19.40
N PHE A 192 -13.47 34.91 18.53
CA PHE A 192 -13.20 33.78 17.65
C PHE A 192 -12.32 32.74 18.34
N ASP A 193 -12.91 31.60 18.68
CA ASP A 193 -12.22 30.48 19.32
C ASP A 193 -11.43 29.64 18.30
N PHE A 194 -10.22 30.09 17.96
CA PHE A 194 -9.29 29.36 17.10
C PHE A 194 -9.01 27.94 17.59
N LYS A 195 -9.02 27.71 18.90
CA LYS A 195 -8.75 26.39 19.49
C LYS A 195 -9.90 25.43 19.23
N ALA A 196 -11.15 25.85 19.47
CA ALA A 196 -12.32 25.03 19.16
C ALA A 196 -12.44 24.75 17.65
N LYS A 197 -12.10 25.72 16.79
CA LYS A 197 -12.10 25.56 15.33
C LYS A 197 -11.02 24.56 14.87
N ALA A 198 -9.82 24.62 15.45
CA ALA A 198 -8.77 23.65 15.18
C ALA A 198 -9.13 22.24 15.63
N GLU A 199 -9.79 22.08 16.78
CA GLU A 199 -10.29 20.78 17.24
C GLU A 199 -11.41 20.26 16.35
N ARG A 200 -12.39 21.08 15.97
CA ARG A 200 -13.45 20.68 15.03
C ARG A 200 -12.88 20.25 13.68
N LYS A 201 -11.87 20.94 13.17
CA LYS A 201 -11.15 20.55 11.95
C LYS A 201 -10.54 19.14 12.07
N LYS A 202 -9.92 18.82 13.20
CA LYS A 202 -9.38 17.46 13.45
C LYS A 202 -10.48 16.40 13.52
N GLU A 203 -11.61 16.71 14.12
CA GLU A 203 -12.78 15.82 14.16
C GLU A 203 -13.30 15.53 12.75
N LEU A 204 -13.47 16.56 11.93
CA LEU A 204 -13.94 16.43 10.55
C LEU A 204 -13.00 15.57 9.69
N PHE A 205 -11.68 15.68 9.86
CA PHE A 205 -10.74 14.78 9.18
C PHE A 205 -10.92 13.32 9.60
N LYS A 206 -11.12 13.05 10.90
CA LYS A 206 -11.42 11.68 11.36
C LYS A 206 -12.75 11.17 10.82
N GLU A 207 -13.75 12.03 10.72
CA GLU A 207 -15.04 11.69 10.09
C GLU A 207 -14.85 11.33 8.60
N LEU A 208 -14.02 12.09 7.87
CA LEU A 208 -13.65 11.78 6.48
C LEU A 208 -12.89 10.45 6.35
N ASP A 209 -11.94 10.18 7.23
CA ASP A 209 -11.15 8.93 7.20
C ASP A 209 -12.07 7.69 7.27
N ASN A 210 -13.16 7.75 8.05
CA ASN A 210 -14.15 6.66 8.14
C ASN A 210 -14.98 6.49 6.86
N LEU A 211 -14.97 7.48 5.98
CA LEU A 211 -15.67 7.48 4.70
C LEU A 211 -14.75 7.09 3.53
N LEU A 212 -13.49 6.74 3.80
CA LEU A 212 -12.60 6.20 2.78
C LEU A 212 -13.02 4.79 2.33
N VAL A 213 -12.74 4.50 1.08
CA VAL A 213 -12.83 3.20 0.42
C VAL A 213 -11.56 2.95 -0.37
N GLU A 214 -11.12 1.70 -0.36
CA GLU A 214 -10.02 1.24 -1.20
C GLU A 214 -10.57 0.70 -2.52
N THR A 215 -9.94 1.10 -3.61
CA THR A 215 -10.03 0.41 -4.90
C THR A 215 -8.69 -0.26 -5.18
N TYR A 216 -8.74 -1.45 -5.77
CA TYR A 216 -7.56 -2.25 -6.01
C TYR A 216 -7.24 -2.33 -7.51
N GLN A 217 -5.99 -2.04 -7.87
CA GLN A 217 -5.51 -2.06 -9.24
C GLN A 217 -4.36 -3.05 -9.39
N THR A 218 -4.35 -3.78 -10.50
CA THR A 218 -3.28 -4.73 -10.81
C THR A 218 -3.26 -5.01 -12.30
N THR A 219 -2.16 -5.57 -12.78
CA THR A 219 -2.10 -6.27 -14.05
C THR A 219 -2.10 -7.78 -13.83
N SER A 220 -2.40 -8.56 -14.87
CA SER A 220 -2.21 -10.01 -14.89
C SER A 220 -0.87 -10.42 -15.54
N VAL A 221 0.07 -9.50 -15.70
CA VAL A 221 1.36 -9.80 -16.35
C VAL A 221 2.20 -10.69 -15.43
N LEU A 222 2.86 -11.70 -16.01
CA LEU A 222 3.86 -12.49 -15.28
C LEU A 222 5.12 -11.65 -15.06
N LEU A 223 5.46 -11.45 -13.80
CA LEU A 223 6.66 -10.77 -13.34
C LEU A 223 7.81 -11.74 -13.14
N ASP A 224 9.03 -11.24 -13.24
CA ASP A 224 10.19 -11.86 -12.61
C ASP A 224 10.39 -11.30 -11.19
N GLU A 225 11.33 -11.85 -10.44
CA GLU A 225 11.60 -11.42 -9.07
C GLU A 225 12.11 -9.99 -8.96
N SER A 226 12.88 -9.53 -9.94
CA SER A 226 13.44 -8.17 -9.93
C SER A 226 12.34 -7.13 -10.07
N LYS A 227 11.38 -7.37 -10.95
CA LYS A 227 10.19 -6.55 -11.15
C LYS A 227 9.28 -6.55 -9.93
N LEU A 228 9.08 -7.73 -9.34
CA LEU A 228 8.29 -7.87 -8.12
C LEU A 228 8.90 -7.07 -6.95
N ILE A 229 10.23 -7.13 -6.78
CA ILE A 229 10.96 -6.34 -5.77
C ILE A 229 10.93 -4.84 -6.11
N GLY A 230 10.99 -4.49 -7.39
CA GLY A 230 10.93 -3.11 -7.87
C GLY A 230 9.55 -2.44 -7.74
N GLY A 231 8.54 -3.15 -7.23
CA GLY A 231 7.20 -2.59 -7.02
C GLY A 231 6.28 -2.67 -8.22
N GLU A 232 6.63 -3.38 -9.30
CA GLU A 232 5.75 -3.53 -10.47
C GLU A 232 4.49 -4.34 -10.11
N GLU A 233 3.32 -3.93 -10.62
CA GLU A 233 2.08 -4.68 -10.47
C GLU A 233 2.04 -5.91 -11.39
N GLY A 234 1.52 -7.02 -10.89
CA GLY A 234 1.43 -8.24 -11.66
C GLY A 234 1.47 -9.49 -10.79
N CYS A 235 1.68 -10.62 -11.42
CA CYS A 235 1.70 -11.92 -10.74
C CYS A 235 3.03 -12.64 -10.93
N LEU A 236 3.46 -13.40 -9.92
CA LEU A 236 4.67 -14.21 -9.96
C LEU A 236 4.26 -15.68 -9.81
N CYS A 237 4.79 -16.55 -10.66
CA CYS A 237 4.70 -18.00 -10.51
C CYS A 237 6.06 -18.60 -10.82
N THR A 238 6.72 -19.13 -9.79
CA THR A 238 8.11 -19.59 -9.89
C THR A 238 8.31 -20.92 -9.20
N PHE A 239 9.23 -21.70 -9.75
CA PHE A 239 9.57 -23.03 -9.25
C PHE A 239 11.06 -23.15 -9.04
N ASP A 240 11.45 -23.59 -7.85
CA ASP A 240 12.83 -23.92 -7.53
C ASP A 240 12.94 -25.38 -7.12
N LEU A 241 13.99 -26.05 -7.58
CA LEU A 241 14.35 -27.38 -7.14
C LEU A 241 15.64 -27.27 -6.33
N ASP A 242 15.62 -27.73 -5.08
CA ASP A 242 16.79 -27.74 -4.19
C ASP A 242 17.18 -29.18 -3.84
N TYR A 243 18.49 -29.41 -3.66
CA TYR A 243 19.02 -30.68 -3.17
C TYR A 243 19.23 -30.62 -1.64
N ILE A 244 18.79 -31.64 -0.92
CA ILE A 244 19.01 -31.78 0.52
C ILE A 244 20.27 -32.59 0.76
N LYS A 245 21.22 -31.99 1.46
CA LYS A 245 22.44 -32.64 1.94
C LYS A 245 22.65 -32.30 3.40
N LYS A 246 22.78 -33.31 4.29
CA LYS A 246 23.05 -33.10 5.73
C LYS A 246 22.13 -32.07 6.41
N LYS A 247 20.84 -32.04 6.03
CA LYS A 247 19.81 -31.07 6.50
C LYS A 247 19.98 -29.62 6.01
N SER A 248 20.95 -29.32 5.15
CA SER A 248 21.03 -28.05 4.40
C SER A 248 20.46 -28.20 2.99
N ARG A 249 19.86 -27.12 2.46
CA ARG A 249 19.40 -27.02 1.06
C ARG A 249 20.52 -26.44 0.20
N GLU A 250 20.84 -27.11 -0.89
CA GLU A 250 21.79 -26.67 -1.91
C GLU A 250 21.01 -26.39 -3.21
N SER A 251 20.99 -25.13 -3.64
CA SER A 251 20.29 -24.72 -4.87
C SER A 251 21.09 -24.96 -6.14
N ILE A 252 22.34 -25.42 -6.04
CA ILE A 252 23.21 -25.77 -7.17
C ILE A 252 23.57 -27.25 -7.04
N PHE A 253 23.17 -28.04 -8.02
CA PHE A 253 23.50 -29.46 -8.10
C PHE A 253 23.54 -29.91 -9.57
N ASP A 254 24.02 -31.14 -9.80
CA ASP A 254 24.02 -31.77 -11.12
C ASP A 254 22.76 -32.64 -11.29
N PRO A 255 21.81 -32.25 -12.17
CA PRO A 255 20.56 -32.99 -12.40
C PRO A 255 20.79 -34.41 -12.94
N ARG A 256 21.95 -34.70 -13.53
CA ARG A 256 22.31 -36.03 -14.03
C ARG A 256 22.51 -37.05 -12.91
N ARG A 257 22.76 -36.58 -11.69
CA ARG A 257 22.92 -37.41 -10.49
C ARG A 257 21.60 -37.77 -9.81
N MET A 258 20.49 -37.19 -10.28
CA MET A 258 19.16 -37.55 -9.79
C MET A 258 18.79 -38.97 -10.25
N SER A 259 18.28 -39.78 -9.31
CA SER A 259 17.74 -41.09 -9.66
C SER A 259 16.52 -40.97 -10.57
N VAL A 260 16.25 -42.01 -11.35
CA VAL A 260 15.10 -42.06 -12.27
C VAL A 260 13.79 -41.89 -11.48
N GLU A 261 13.67 -42.56 -10.34
CA GLU A 261 12.50 -42.46 -9.47
C GLU A 261 12.29 -41.02 -8.99
N THR A 262 13.36 -40.34 -8.59
CA THR A 262 13.27 -38.94 -8.16
C THR A 262 12.79 -38.03 -9.29
N LYS A 263 13.31 -38.23 -10.51
CA LYS A 263 12.90 -37.47 -11.69
C LYS A 263 11.41 -37.65 -11.97
N GLU A 264 10.93 -38.90 -11.93
CA GLU A 264 9.51 -39.23 -12.08
C GLU A 264 8.63 -38.57 -11.01
N LEU A 265 9.06 -38.58 -9.74
CA LEU A 265 8.33 -37.90 -8.65
C LEU A 265 8.21 -36.39 -8.87
N VAL A 266 9.29 -35.72 -9.30
CA VAL A 266 9.27 -34.28 -9.57
C VAL A 266 8.36 -33.97 -10.75
N THR A 267 8.48 -34.72 -11.86
CA THR A 267 7.62 -34.55 -13.03
C THR A 267 6.15 -34.79 -12.70
N LYS A 268 5.85 -35.83 -11.91
CA LYS A 268 4.49 -36.10 -11.43
C LYS A 268 3.94 -34.95 -10.60
N SER A 269 4.76 -34.37 -9.71
CA SER A 269 4.35 -33.25 -8.86
C SER A 269 3.99 -32.01 -9.68
N LEU A 270 4.71 -31.72 -10.77
CA LEU A 270 4.32 -30.63 -11.69
C LEU A 270 3.02 -30.94 -12.44
N ASN A 271 2.80 -32.20 -12.86
CA ASN A 271 1.55 -32.58 -13.51
C ASN A 271 0.35 -32.47 -12.54
N GLU A 272 0.52 -32.80 -11.26
CA GLU A 272 -0.49 -32.59 -10.22
C GLU A 272 -0.88 -31.12 -10.10
N ILE A 273 0.10 -30.21 -10.15
CA ILE A 273 -0.16 -28.76 -10.14
C ILE A 273 -0.94 -28.32 -11.38
N ILE A 274 -0.58 -28.82 -12.57
CA ILE A 274 -1.31 -28.50 -13.81
C ILE A 274 -2.79 -28.86 -13.67
N ASN A 275 -3.09 -30.04 -13.13
CA ASN A 275 -4.46 -30.49 -12.92
C ASN A 275 -5.17 -29.59 -11.89
N ALA A 276 -4.53 -29.32 -10.75
CA ALA A 276 -5.07 -28.48 -9.68
C ALA A 276 -5.38 -27.04 -10.12
N LEU A 277 -4.70 -26.52 -11.15
CA LEU A 277 -4.93 -25.18 -11.71
C LEU A 277 -5.92 -25.17 -12.88
N SER A 278 -6.24 -26.34 -13.44
CA SER A 278 -7.15 -26.48 -14.58
C SER A 278 -8.60 -26.77 -14.16
N ASP A 279 -8.82 -27.12 -12.89
CA ASP A 279 -10.12 -27.32 -12.24
C ASP A 279 -10.74 -25.99 -11.74
#